data_AF-A0A3D5HI66-F1
#
_entry.id   AF-A0A3D5HI66-F1
#
_cell.length_a   1.000
_cell.length_b   1.000
_cell.length_c   1.000
_cell.angle_alpha   90.00
_cell.angle_beta   90.00
_cell.angle_gamma   90.00
#
_symmetry.space_group_name_H-M   'P 1'
#
loop_
_entity.id
_entity.type
_entity.pdbx_description
1 polymer ?
#
loop_
_entity_poly.entity_id
_entity_poly.type
_entity_poly.pdbx_seq_one_letter_code
_entity_poly.pdbx_strand_id
1 'polypeptide(L)'
;MMTFFPMLVNTLTGLKSTGRMELDLMYSYAADYWQMLIKVRLPNALPFIFNALKINSTLALIGAIVAEFFGTPIVGMGFRISTEIGRMNVDVVWATIAVAALSGSLFYALLAFLERQFTGWHPSFRVG
;
A
#
# COMPACT_ATOMS: atom_id res chain seq x y z
N MET A 1 -0.99 6.68 -12.08
CA MET A 1 0.22 5.98 -12.58
C MET A 1 1.27 5.73 -11.51
N MET A 2 1.60 6.70 -10.65
CA MET A 2 2.63 6.52 -9.59
C MET A 2 2.41 5.30 -8.68
N THR A 3 1.16 4.94 -8.36
CA THR A 3 0.85 3.78 -7.52
C THR A 3 0.75 2.46 -8.28
N PHE A 4 0.47 2.51 -9.59
CA PHE A 4 0.20 1.31 -10.37
C PHE A 4 1.47 0.49 -10.59
N PHE A 5 2.57 1.14 -10.97
CA PHE A 5 3.80 0.44 -11.32
C PHE A 5 4.42 -0.32 -10.13
N PRO A 6 4.60 0.30 -8.94
CA PRO A 6 5.09 -0.44 -7.76
C PRO A 6 4.14 -1.58 -7.36
N MET A 7 2.82 -1.38 -7.51
CA MET A 7 1.83 -2.43 -7.23
C MET A 7 2.03 -3.64 -8.14
N LEU A 8 2.11 -3.40 -9.45
CA LEU A 8 2.24 -4.43 -10.46
C LEU A 8 3.52 -5.24 -10.26
N VAL A 9 4.67 -4.55 -10.11
CA VAL A 9 5.98 -5.20 -9.98
C VAL A 9 6.04 -6.06 -8.73
N ASN A 10 5.61 -5.57 -7.58
CA ASN A 10 5.63 -6.34 -6.34
C ASN A 10 4.67 -7.54 -6.38
N THR A 11 3.48 -7.35 -6.94
CA THR A 11 2.50 -8.45 -7.09
C THR A 11 3.04 -9.55 -7.99
N LEU A 12 3.67 -9.17 -9.12
CA LEU A 12 4.28 -10.12 -10.04
C LEU A 12 5.46 -10.87 -9.41
N THR A 13 6.27 -10.15 -8.63
CA THR A 13 7.39 -10.74 -7.87
C THR A 13 6.86 -11.73 -6.83
N GLY A 14 5.81 -11.39 -6.08
CA GLY A 14 5.20 -12.29 -5.09
C GLY A 14 4.55 -13.53 -5.73
N LEU A 15 3.89 -13.38 -6.88
CA LEU A 15 3.33 -14.52 -7.61
C LEU A 15 4.40 -15.48 -8.14
N LYS A 16 5.62 -14.97 -8.37
CA LYS A 16 6.79 -15.74 -8.81
C LYS A 16 7.67 -16.23 -7.66
N SER A 17 7.43 -15.81 -6.42
CA SER A 17 8.26 -16.18 -5.27
C SER A 17 7.95 -17.58 -4.72
N THR A 18 6.95 -18.28 -5.27
CA THR A 18 6.61 -19.65 -4.89
C THR A 18 7.78 -20.59 -5.15
N GLY A 19 8.17 -21.37 -4.14
CA GLY A 19 9.28 -22.30 -4.19
C GLY A 19 9.00 -23.50 -5.10
N ARG A 20 10.05 -24.06 -5.71
CA ARG A 20 9.94 -25.25 -6.58
C ARG A 20 9.29 -26.44 -5.87
N MET A 21 9.63 -26.66 -4.59
CA MET A 21 9.08 -27.77 -3.81
C MET A 21 7.56 -27.65 -3.57
N GLU A 22 7.04 -26.43 -3.42
CA GLU A 22 5.59 -26.19 -3.26
C GLU A 22 4.84 -26.48 -4.58
N LEU A 23 5.47 -26.15 -5.71
CA LEU A 23 4.95 -26.47 -7.04
C LEU A 23 4.97 -27.97 -7.31
N ASP A 24 6.08 -28.65 -7.02
CA ASP A 24 6.23 -30.10 -7.21
C ASP A 24 5.22 -30.91 -6.37
N LEU A 25 4.90 -30.42 -5.17
CA LEU A 25 3.85 -30.99 -4.32
C LEU A 25 2.46 -30.86 -4.98
N MET A 26 2.13 -29.68 -5.50
CA MET A 26 0.85 -29.47 -6.20
C MET A 26 0.75 -30.29 -7.49
N TYR A 27 1.86 -30.48 -8.20
CA TYR A 27 1.92 -31.37 -9.35
C TYR A 27 1.64 -32.83 -8.96
N SER A 28 2.18 -33.30 -7.84
CA SER A 28 1.92 -34.65 -7.33
C SER A 28 0.45 -34.85 -6.91
N TYR A 29 -0.22 -33.79 -6.49
CA TYR A 29 -1.66 -33.79 -6.21
C TYR A 29 -2.55 -33.62 -7.46
N ALA A 30 -1.97 -33.58 -8.66
CA ALA A 30 -2.69 -33.29 -9.91
C ALA A 30 -3.57 -32.02 -9.82
N ALA A 31 -3.08 -31.00 -9.10
CA ALA A 31 -3.84 -29.79 -8.84
C ALA A 31 -4.02 -28.94 -10.11
N ASP A 32 -5.22 -28.40 -10.28
CA ASP A 32 -5.54 -27.51 -11.40
C ASP A 32 -4.89 -26.11 -11.24
N TYR A 33 -4.78 -25.36 -12.34
CA TYR A 33 -4.21 -24.01 -12.34
C TYR A 33 -4.84 -23.09 -11.29
N TRP A 34 -6.17 -23.12 -11.15
CA TRP A 34 -6.88 -22.29 -10.17
C TRP A 34 -6.59 -22.70 -8.73
N GLN A 35 -6.40 -24.00 -8.49
CA GLN A 35 -6.02 -24.50 -7.18
C GLN A 35 -4.60 -24.07 -6.82
N MET A 36 -3.67 -24.15 -7.78
CA MET A 36 -2.30 -23.65 -7.60
C MET A 36 -2.27 -22.14 -7.35
N LEU A 37 -3.07 -21.37 -8.09
CA LEU A 37 -3.15 -19.93 -7.95
C LEU A 37 -3.70 -19.53 -6.57
N ILE A 38 -4.86 -20.06 -6.18
CA ILE A 38 -5.56 -19.62 -4.97
C ILE A 38 -4.93 -20.21 -3.70
N LYS A 39 -4.44 -21.46 -3.73
CA LYS A 39 -3.94 -22.14 -2.53
C LYS A 39 -2.46 -21.95 -2.26
N VAL A 40 -1.66 -21.62 -3.28
CA VAL A 40 -0.20 -21.54 -3.13
C VAL A 40 0.33 -20.17 -3.56
N ARG A 41 0.11 -19.77 -4.83
CA ARG A 41 0.71 -18.55 -5.35
C ARG A 41 0.16 -17.29 -4.71
N LEU A 42 -1.16 -17.20 -4.53
CA LEU A 42 -1.81 -16.03 -3.95
C LEU A 42 -1.44 -15.83 -2.47
N PRO A 43 -1.50 -16.86 -1.59
CA PRO A 43 -1.07 -16.72 -0.21
C PRO A 43 0.42 -16.35 -0.08
N ASN A 44 1.30 -16.94 -0.91
CA ASN A 44 2.72 -16.60 -0.92
C ASN A 44 3.00 -15.18 -1.45
N ALA A 45 2.13 -14.65 -2.32
CA ALA A 45 2.22 -13.29 -2.83
C ALA A 45 1.66 -12.23 -1.87
N LEU A 46 0.79 -12.61 -0.92
CA LEU A 46 0.13 -11.65 0.00
C LEU A 46 1.11 -10.70 0.71
N PRO A 47 2.25 -11.15 1.29
CA PRO A 47 3.21 -10.25 1.93
C PRO A 47 3.76 -9.19 0.98
N PHE A 48 4.04 -9.57 -0.27
CA PHE A 48 4.52 -8.65 -1.30
C PHE A 48 3.44 -7.63 -1.71
N ILE A 49 2.19 -8.09 -1.81
CA ILE A 49 1.04 -7.22 -2.11
C ILE A 49 0.83 -6.21 -0.99
N PHE A 50 0.84 -6.63 0.27
CA PHE A 50 0.70 -5.73 1.42
C PHE A 50 1.85 -4.72 1.54
N ASN A 51 3.09 -5.15 1.30
CA ASN A 51 4.24 -4.26 1.27
C ASN A 51 4.07 -3.17 0.19
N ALA A 52 3.62 -3.56 -1.01
CA ALA A 52 3.34 -2.61 -2.07
C ALA A 52 2.17 -1.68 -1.75
N LEU A 53 1.10 -2.18 -1.11
CA LEU A 53 -0.02 -1.37 -0.65
C LEU A 53 0.43 -0.30 0.35
N LYS A 54 1.31 -0.65 1.31
CA LYS A 54 1.88 0.32 2.26
C LYS A 54 2.58 1.46 1.54
N ILE A 55 3.49 1.15 0.63
CA ILE A 55 4.24 2.15 -0.16
C ILE A 55 3.28 3.00 -1.00
N ASN A 56 2.33 2.36 -1.67
CA ASN A 56 1.37 3.03 -2.55
C ASN A 56 0.39 3.93 -1.79
N SER A 57 0.03 3.59 -0.55
CA SER A 57 -0.88 4.42 0.26
C SER A 57 -0.31 5.81 0.52
N THR A 58 0.96 5.89 0.90
CA THR A 58 1.66 7.14 1.14
C THR A 58 1.81 7.94 -0.15
N LEU A 59 2.18 7.27 -1.26
CA LEU A 59 2.28 7.90 -2.58
C LEU A 59 0.93 8.42 -3.08
N ALA A 60 -0.16 7.69 -2.86
CA ALA A 60 -1.51 8.09 -3.24
C ALA A 60 -1.94 9.34 -2.48
N LEU A 61 -1.68 9.39 -1.17
CA LEU A 61 -2.00 10.54 -0.32
C LEU A 61 -1.21 11.78 -0.73
N ILE A 62 0.09 11.65 -0.97
CA ILE A 62 0.92 12.75 -1.49
C ILE A 62 0.39 13.22 -2.86
N GLY A 63 0.11 12.28 -3.76
CA GLY A 63 -0.42 12.59 -5.08
C GLY A 63 -1.78 13.31 -5.02
N ALA A 64 -2.66 12.91 -4.09
CA ALA A 64 -3.94 13.56 -3.87
C ALA A 64 -3.77 14.99 -3.34
N ILE A 65 -2.91 15.20 -2.33
CA ILE A 65 -2.63 16.55 -1.78
C ILE A 65 -2.06 17.47 -2.86
N VAL A 66 -1.12 16.98 -3.68
CA VAL A 66 -0.53 17.77 -4.78
C VAL A 66 -1.58 18.06 -5.84
N ALA A 67 -2.42 17.08 -6.19
CA ALA A 67 -3.52 17.30 -7.14
C ALA A 67 -4.53 18.33 -6.62
N GLU A 68 -4.88 18.30 -5.33
CA GLU A 68 -5.74 19.31 -4.70
C GLU A 68 -5.07 20.69 -4.65
N PHE A 69 -3.75 20.73 -4.43
CA PHE A 69 -2.99 21.97 -4.35
C PHE A 69 -3.01 22.76 -5.66
N PHE A 70 -2.93 22.07 -6.80
CA PHE A 70 -2.88 22.69 -8.13
C PHE A 70 -4.19 22.60 -8.93
N GLY A 71 -5.09 21.67 -8.61
CA GLY A 71 -6.15 21.22 -9.52
C GLY A 71 -7.58 21.57 -9.13
N THR A 72 -7.88 22.04 -7.91
CA THR A 72 -9.26 22.35 -7.52
C THR A 72 -9.36 23.55 -6.56
N PRO A 73 -10.19 24.57 -6.85
CA PRO A 73 -10.28 25.78 -6.03
C PRO A 73 -11.40 25.75 -4.96
N ILE A 74 -11.91 24.57 -4.58
CA ILE A 74 -13.20 24.48 -3.86
C ILE A 74 -13.05 23.80 -2.49
N VAL A 75 -12.40 22.64 -2.43
CA VAL A 75 -12.22 21.85 -1.20
C VAL A 75 -10.96 20.98 -1.29
N GLY A 76 -10.28 20.76 -0.17
CA GLY A 76 -9.09 19.89 -0.10
C GLY A 76 -8.06 20.38 0.92
N MET A 77 -7.24 19.46 1.44
CA MET A 77 -6.11 19.81 2.31
C MET A 77 -5.06 20.61 1.52
N GLY A 78 -4.78 20.20 0.27
CA GLY A 78 -3.87 20.93 -0.61
C GLY A 78 -4.33 22.35 -0.92
N PHE A 79 -5.62 22.53 -1.19
CA PHE A 79 -6.23 23.83 -1.44
C PHE A 79 -6.18 24.77 -0.22
N ARG A 80 -6.42 24.25 0.98
CA ARG A 80 -6.33 25.03 2.23
C ARG A 80 -4.91 25.54 2.46
N ILE A 81 -3.90 24.71 2.20
CA ILE A 81 -2.50 25.12 2.32
C ILE A 81 -2.18 26.25 1.35
N SER A 82 -2.55 26.13 0.06
CA SER A 82 -2.23 27.16 -0.94
C SER A 82 -2.96 28.48 -0.68
N THR A 83 -4.22 28.44 -0.25
CA THR A 83 -5.03 29.64 0.02
C THR A 83 -4.61 30.35 1.29
N GLU A 84 -4.38 29.62 2.39
CA GLU A 84 -4.07 30.23 3.69
C GLU A 84 -2.63 30.74 3.76
N ILE A 85 -1.71 30.18 2.97
CA ILE A 85 -0.38 30.77 2.73
C ILE A 85 -0.50 32.18 2.15
N GLY A 86 -1.37 32.38 1.15
CA GLY A 86 -1.61 33.70 0.55
C GLY A 86 -2.23 34.71 1.53
N ARG A 87 -2.93 34.22 2.55
CA ARG A 87 -3.55 35.03 3.62
C ARG A 87 -2.61 35.27 4.82
N MET A 88 -1.37 34.80 4.75
CA MET A 88 -0.40 34.79 5.86
C MET A 88 -0.93 34.11 7.13
N ASN A 89 -1.91 33.20 6.99
CA ASN A 89 -2.50 32.47 8.10
C ASN A 89 -1.73 31.15 8.33
N VAL A 90 -0.51 31.31 8.84
CA VAL A 90 0.46 30.22 8.99
C VAL A 90 -0.03 29.16 10.00
N ASP A 91 -0.89 29.55 10.95
CA ASP A 91 -1.48 28.65 11.94
C ASP A 91 -2.33 27.55 11.27
N VAL A 92 -3.17 27.91 10.29
CA VAL A 92 -4.01 26.95 9.57
C VAL A 92 -3.17 26.05 8.66
N VAL A 93 -2.07 26.57 8.11
CA VAL A 93 -1.14 25.80 7.29
C VAL A 93 -0.51 24.67 8.11
N TRP A 94 0.04 24.99 9.29
CA TRP A 94 0.62 23.98 10.18
C TRP A 94 -0.42 22.99 10.70
N ALA A 95 -1.62 23.46 11.04
CA ALA A 95 -2.71 22.58 11.44
C ALA A 95 -3.08 21.59 10.33
N THR A 96 -3.15 22.05 9.08
CA THR A 96 -3.47 21.20 7.93
C THR A 96 -2.36 20.18 7.65
N ILE A 97 -1.09 20.58 7.76
CA ILE A 97 0.06 19.67 7.65
C ILE A 97 0.04 18.60 8.74
N ALA A 98 -0.27 18.98 9.98
CA ALA A 98 -0.36 18.04 11.09
C ALA A 98 -1.49 17.01 10.87
N VAL A 99 -2.65 17.45 10.40
CA VAL A 99 -3.77 16.54 10.06
C VAL A 99 -3.41 15.62 8.89
N ALA A 100 -2.74 16.15 7.86
CA ALA A 100 -2.27 15.34 6.73
C ALA A 100 -1.28 14.27 7.20
N ALA A 101 -0.30 14.62 8.03
CA ALA A 101 0.66 13.69 8.60
C ALA A 101 -0.03 12.60 9.44
N LEU A 102 -0.96 12.98 10.33
CA LEU A 102 -1.74 12.03 11.12
C LEU A 102 -2.56 11.09 10.25
N SER A 103 -3.21 11.60 9.20
CA SER A 103 -4.02 10.77 8.29
C SER A 103 -3.16 9.76 7.52
N GLY A 104 -1.99 10.18 7.02
CA GLY A 104 -1.06 9.29 6.33
C GLY A 104 -0.46 8.23 7.26
N SER A 105 -0.05 8.62 8.47
CA SER A 105 0.42 7.68 9.49
C SER A 105 -0.66 6.68 9.89
N LEU A 106 -1.91 7.12 10.04
CA LEU A 106 -3.05 6.25 10.34
C LEU A 106 -3.29 5.24 9.22
N PHE A 107 -3.27 5.68 7.96
CA PHE A 107 -3.47 4.80 6.81
C PHE A 107 -2.36 3.74 6.71
N TYR A 108 -1.10 4.16 6.90
CA TYR A 108 0.04 3.25 6.94
C TYR A 108 -0.09 2.25 8.11
N ALA A 109 -0.45 2.72 9.31
CA ALA A 109 -0.64 1.88 10.48
C ALA A 109 -1.76 0.85 10.29
N LEU A 110 -2.87 1.24 9.66
CA LEU A 110 -3.96 0.32 9.30
C LEU A 110 -3.47 -0.76 8.35
N LEU A 111 -2.72 -0.41 7.30
CA LEU A 111 -2.17 -1.39 6.37
C LEU A 111 -1.13 -2.30 7.04
N ALA A 112 -0.31 -1.77 7.94
CA ALA A 112 0.63 -2.56 8.72
C ALA A 112 -0.06 -3.53 9.68
N PHE A 113 -1.16 -3.10 10.29
CA PHE A 113 -1.98 -3.95 11.13
C PHE A 113 -2.65 -5.08 10.33
N LEU A 114 -3.23 -4.75 9.17
CA LEU A 114 -3.85 -5.73 8.27
C LEU A 114 -2.81 -6.73 7.75
N GLU A 115 -1.63 -6.27 7.33
CA GLU A 115 -0.54 -7.17 6.93
C GLU A 115 -0.21 -8.15 8.05
N ARG A 116 -0.02 -7.67 9.28
CA ARG A 116 0.30 -8.53 10.43
C ARG A 116 -0.81 -9.55 10.74
N GLN A 117 -2.08 -9.21 10.52
CA GLN A 117 -3.22 -10.13 10.67
C GLN A 117 -3.23 -11.20 9.56
N PHE A 118 -3.07 -10.80 8.30
CA PHE A 118 -3.21 -11.70 7.14
C PHE A 118 -1.95 -12.51 6.84
N THR A 119 -0.76 -11.99 7.15
CA THR A 119 0.53 -12.63 6.86
C THR A 119 1.27 -13.08 8.12
N GLY A 120 0.60 -13.10 9.28
CA GLY A 120 1.18 -13.56 10.55
C GLY A 120 1.63 -15.03 10.54
N TRP A 121 1.22 -15.81 9.55
CA TRP A 121 1.66 -17.19 9.32
C TRP A 121 3.01 -17.29 8.58
N HIS A 122 3.44 -16.25 7.85
CA HIS A 122 4.63 -16.31 7.01
C HIS A 122 5.93 -16.21 7.85
N PRO A 123 6.93 -17.09 7.66
CA PRO A 123 8.13 -17.18 8.51
C PRO A 123 8.99 -15.91 8.59
N SER A 124 8.81 -14.96 7.67
CA SER A 124 9.48 -13.66 7.67
C SER A 124 9.19 -12.81 8.90
N PHE A 125 8.15 -13.12 9.69
CA PHE A 125 7.84 -12.47 10.97
C PHE A 125 8.35 -13.23 12.21
N ARG A 126 8.96 -14.42 12.07
CA ARG A 126 9.52 -15.18 13.19
C ARG A 126 10.96 -14.80 13.55
N VAL A 127 11.61 -13.94 12.77
CA VAL A 127 12.96 -13.45 13.04
C VAL A 127 12.87 -11.94 13.31
N GLY A 128 12.36 -11.60 14.49
CA GLY A 128 12.29 -10.25 15.03
C GLY A 128 12.35 -10.33 16.55
#